data_AF-A0A7H9AU27-F1
#
_entry.id   AF-A0A7H9AU27-F1
#
_cell.length_a   1.000
_cell.length_b   1.000
_cell.length_c   1.000
_cell.angle_alpha   90.00
_cell.angle_beta   90.00
_cell.angle_gamma   90.00
#
_symmetry.space_group_name_H-M   'P 1'
#
loop_
_entity.id
_entity.type
_entity.pdbx_description
1 polymer ?
#
loop_
_entity_poly.entity_id
_entity_poly.type
_entity_poly.pdbx_seq_one_letter_code
_entity_poly.pdbx_strand_id
1 'polypeptide(L)'
;MKVQKYTIMERFEPDIMYSASKRKEMKESRLTEVKKIVSILDTIKISKTKKEKLLRDLIQSPFSERLRRTIADLEFEDANENP
;
A
#
# COMPACT_ATOMS: atom_id res chain seq x y z
N MET A 1 -37.97 -17.59 -20.33
CA MET A 1 -36.72 -17.99 -19.64
C MET A 1 -35.55 -17.40 -20.43
N LYS A 2 -34.81 -16.43 -19.86
CA LYS A 2 -33.77 -15.69 -20.59
C LYS A 2 -32.43 -16.40 -20.35
N VAL A 3 -31.97 -17.19 -21.33
CA VAL A 3 -30.71 -17.92 -21.23
C VAL A 3 -29.57 -16.92 -21.42
N GLN A 4 -28.87 -16.59 -20.32
CA GLN A 4 -27.62 -15.83 -20.39
C GLN A 4 -26.53 -16.74 -20.97
N LYS A 5 -26.12 -16.48 -22.21
CA LYS A 5 -25.02 -17.17 -22.87
C LYS A 5 -23.72 -16.53 -22.39
N TYR A 6 -22.99 -17.23 -21.53
CA TYR A 6 -21.63 -16.85 -21.15
C TYR A 6 -20.64 -17.37 -22.19
N THR A 7 -19.64 -16.57 -22.56
CA THR A 7 -18.57 -17.01 -23.45
C THR A 7 -17.60 -17.94 -22.70
N ILE A 8 -16.92 -18.85 -23.41
CA ILE A 8 -15.99 -19.82 -22.81
C ILE A 8 -14.89 -19.10 -22.00
N MET A 9 -14.49 -17.90 -22.43
CA MET A 9 -13.48 -17.06 -21.76
C MET A 9 -13.92 -16.55 -20.39
N GLU A 10 -15.19 -16.17 -20.22
CA GLU A 10 -15.74 -15.69 -18.93
C GLU A 10 -15.68 -16.75 -17.82
N ARG A 11 -15.61 -18.04 -18.18
CA ARG A 11 -15.45 -19.14 -17.22
C ARG A 11 -14.05 -19.20 -16.59
N PHE A 12 -13.05 -18.65 -17.27
CA PHE A 12 -11.64 -18.65 -16.83
C PHE A 12 -11.18 -17.26 -16.34
N GLU A 13 -11.99 -16.21 -16.52
CA GLU A 13 -11.73 -14.89 -15.94
C GLU A 13 -11.37 -14.89 -14.45
N PRO A 14 -12.04 -15.64 -13.54
CA PRO A 14 -11.69 -15.59 -12.11
C PRO A 14 -10.30 -16.14 -11.78
N ASP A 15 -9.75 -17.05 -12.61
CA ASP A 15 -8.41 -17.61 -12.40
C ASP A 15 -7.31 -16.73 -13.03
N ILE A 16 -7.68 -15.88 -14.00
CA ILE A 16 -6.74 -15.04 -14.75
C ILE A 16 -6.75 -13.59 -14.24
N MET A 17 -7.89 -13.12 -13.70
CA MET A 17 -8.07 -11.73 -13.30
C MET A 17 -9.00 -11.58 -12.08
N TYR A 18 -8.64 -10.67 -11.18
CA TYR A 18 -9.52 -10.30 -10.07
C TYR A 18 -10.84 -9.68 -10.55
N SER A 19 -11.93 -10.07 -9.89
CA SER A 19 -13.25 -9.46 -10.08
C SER A 19 -13.21 -7.94 -9.89
N ALA A 20 -14.15 -7.22 -10.52
CA ALA A 20 -14.22 -5.75 -10.40
C ALA A 20 -14.34 -5.29 -8.94
N SER A 21 -15.11 -6.00 -8.12
CA SER A 21 -15.23 -5.71 -6.68
C SER A 21 -13.91 -5.91 -5.95
N LYS A 22 -13.18 -7.00 -6.23
CA LYS A 22 -11.90 -7.27 -5.58
C LYS A 22 -10.84 -6.23 -5.95
N ARG A 23 -10.81 -5.80 -7.22
CA ARG A 23 -9.93 -4.70 -7.68
C ARG A 23 -10.23 -3.38 -6.96
N LYS A 24 -11.51 -3.08 -6.72
CA LYS A 24 -11.93 -1.89 -5.97
C LYS A 24 -11.46 -1.95 -4.53
N GLU A 25 -11.70 -3.07 -3.85
CA GLU A 25 -11.26 -3.32 -2.48
C GLU A 25 -9.73 -3.19 -2.34
N MET A 26 -8.97 -3.80 -3.25
CA MET A 26 -7.50 -3.68 -3.26
C MET A 26 -7.03 -2.23 -3.42
N LYS A 27 -7.72 -1.45 -4.27
CA LYS A 27 -7.40 -0.02 -4.47
C LYS A 27 -7.68 0.80 -3.21
N GLU A 28 -8.79 0.53 -2.54
CA GLU A 28 -9.17 1.18 -1.28
C GLU A 28 -8.17 0.82 -0.17
N SER A 29 -7.86 -0.46 0.00
CA SER A 29 -6.83 -0.94 0.95
C SER A 29 -5.51 -0.20 0.74
N ARG A 30 -5.03 -0.16 -0.51
CA ARG A 30 -3.79 0.55 -0.86
C ARG A 30 -3.84 2.03 -0.46
N LEU A 31 -4.97 2.71 -0.70
CA LEU A 31 -5.12 4.11 -0.32
C LEU A 31 -5.08 4.30 1.20
N THR A 32 -5.73 3.40 1.95
CA THR A 32 -5.73 3.47 3.42
C THR A 32 -4.34 3.25 4.01
N GLU A 33 -3.57 2.31 3.48
CA GLU A 33 -2.20 2.05 3.93
C GLU A 33 -1.26 3.21 3.61
N VAL A 34 -1.33 3.76 2.40
CA VAL A 34 -0.55 4.95 2.03
C VAL A 34 -0.86 6.11 2.96
N LYS A 35 -2.14 6.37 3.26
CA LYS A 35 -2.53 7.43 4.21
C LYS A 35 -1.95 7.20 5.61
N LYS A 36 -2.00 5.97 6.12
CA LYS A 36 -1.39 5.60 7.41
C LYS A 36 0.10 5.89 7.42
N ILE A 37 0.83 5.46 6.39
CA ILE A 37 2.27 5.69 6.30
C ILE A 37 2.59 7.19 6.21
N VAL A 38 1.84 7.96 5.43
CA VAL A 38 2.02 9.43 5.38
C VAL A 38 1.82 10.04 6.77
N SER A 39 0.77 9.64 7.50
CA SER A 39 0.56 10.16 8.86
C SER A 39 1.71 9.82 9.82
N ILE A 40 2.28 8.62 9.70
CA ILE A 40 3.46 8.20 10.49
C ILE A 40 4.68 9.06 10.13
N LEU A 41 4.95 9.26 8.85
CA LEU A 41 6.06 10.12 8.38
C LEU A 41 5.86 11.60 8.75
N ASP A 42 4.62 12.03 8.97
CA ASP A 42 4.31 13.38 9.46
C ASP A 42 4.57 13.53 10.96
N THR A 43 4.40 12.47 11.75
CA THR A 43 4.65 12.48 13.21
C THR A 43 6.11 12.25 13.57
N ILE A 44 6.87 11.48 12.79
CA ILE A 44 8.26 11.16 13.11
C ILE A 44 9.18 12.36 12.85
N LYS A 45 10.14 12.58 13.76
CA LYS A 45 11.10 13.70 13.71
C LYS A 45 12.29 13.40 12.78
N ILE A 46 12.02 13.32 11.47
CA ILE A 46 13.05 13.13 10.44
C ILE A 46 13.49 14.42 9.74
N SER A 47 14.68 14.39 9.14
CA SER A 47 15.13 15.46 8.25
C SER A 47 14.21 15.57 7.03
N LYS A 48 14.02 16.81 6.54
CA LYS A 48 13.14 17.11 5.40
C LYS A 48 13.51 16.30 4.14
N THR A 49 14.80 16.16 3.87
CA THR A 49 15.31 15.38 2.73
C THR A 49 15.00 13.89 2.85
N LYS A 50 15.11 13.32 4.06
CA LYS A 50 14.76 11.90 4.33
C LYS A 50 13.25 11.70 4.16
N LYS A 51 12.42 12.63 4.66
CA LYS A 51 10.96 12.62 4.49
C LYS A 51 10.54 12.65 3.02
N GLU A 52 11.10 13.58 2.24
CA GLU A 52 10.81 13.69 0.81
C GLU A 52 11.19 12.41 0.04
N LYS A 53 12.31 11.77 0.40
CA LYS A 53 12.74 10.50 -0.21
C LYS A 53 11.75 9.37 0.12
N LEU A 54 11.34 9.24 1.37
CA LEU A 54 10.38 8.22 1.81
C LEU A 54 9.00 8.42 1.15
N LEU A 55 8.55 9.66 0.97
CA LEU A 55 7.31 9.97 0.26
C LEU A 55 7.39 9.57 -1.23
N ARG A 56 8.52 9.82 -1.90
CA ARG A 56 8.73 9.37 -3.29
C ARG A 56 8.72 7.84 -3.38
N ASP A 57 9.42 7.17 -2.47
CA ASP A 57 9.47 5.71 -2.40
C ASP A 57 8.06 5.12 -2.15
N LEU A 58 7.25 5.77 -1.31
CA LEU A 58 5.85 5.41 -1.02
C LEU A 58 4.94 5.56 -2.24
N ILE A 59 5.11 6.62 -3.04
CA ILE A 59 4.32 6.84 -4.26
C ILE A 59 4.68 5.80 -5.33
N GLN A 60 5.98 5.51 -5.49
CA GLN A 60 6.46 4.60 -6.52
C GLN A 60 6.21 3.12 -6.16
N SER A 61 6.45 2.75 -4.90
CA SER A 61 6.40 1.37 -4.42
C SER A 61 5.97 1.31 -2.95
N PRO A 62 4.67 1.43 -2.64
CA PRO A 62 4.19 1.58 -1.26
C PRO A 62 4.47 0.37 -0.36
N PHE A 63 4.78 -0.78 -0.95
CA PHE A 63 5.06 -2.03 -0.24
C PHE A 63 6.48 -2.53 -0.45
N SER A 64 7.40 -1.70 -0.94
CA SER A 64 8.78 -2.14 -1.09
C SER A 64 9.38 -2.55 0.26
N GLU A 65 10.13 -3.64 0.27
CA GLU A 65 10.79 -4.15 1.47
C GLU A 65 11.74 -3.12 2.07
N ARG A 66 12.44 -2.37 1.19
CA ARG A 66 13.27 -1.24 1.57
C ARG A 66 12.49 -0.19 2.39
N LEU A 67 11.33 0.26 1.89
CA LEU A 67 10.51 1.27 2.55
C LEU A 67 10.00 0.75 3.91
N ARG A 68 9.48 -0.48 3.94
CA ARG A 68 9.01 -1.14 5.17
C ARG A 68 10.11 -1.20 6.22
N ARG A 69 11.32 -1.63 5.84
CA ARG A 69 12.47 -1.71 6.73
C ARG A 69 12.83 -0.34 7.29
N THR A 70 12.93 0.67 6.42
CA THR A 70 13.25 2.03 6.87
C THR A 70 12.21 2.63 7.81
N ILE A 71 10.91 2.37 7.58
CA ILE A 71 9.85 2.84 8.48
C ILE A 71 9.95 2.12 9.82
N ALA A 72 10.14 0.80 9.81
CA ALA A 72 10.32 0.02 11.03
C ALA A 72 11.52 0.51 11.84
N ASP A 73 12.69 0.65 11.22
CA ASP A 73 13.91 1.16 11.87
C ASP A 73 13.67 2.54 12.52
N LEU A 74 12.89 3.39 11.86
CA LEU A 74 12.50 4.72 12.36
C LEU A 74 11.57 4.69 13.57
N GLU A 75 10.60 3.77 13.62
CA GLU A 75 9.71 3.61 14.78
C GLU A 75 10.46 3.15 16.04
N PHE A 76 11.56 2.40 15.89
CA PHE A 76 12.37 1.92 17.02
C PHE A 76 13.44 2.90 17.51
N GLU A 77 13.91 3.82 16.67
CA GLU A 77 14.84 4.88 17.09
C GLU A 77 14.15 5.85 18.09
N ASP A 78 12.89 6.23 17.85
CA ASP A 78 12.11 7.08 18.78
C ASP A 78 11.83 6.40 20.14
N ALA A 79 11.85 5.07 20.21
CA ALA A 79 11.59 4.31 21.44
C ALA A 79 12.81 4.21 22.38
N ASN A 80 14.02 4.49 21.88
CA ASN A 80 15.28 4.38 22.64
C ASN A 80 15.80 5.74 23.15
N GLU A 81 15.11 6.84 22.87
CA GLU A 81 15.47 8.21 23.28
C GLU A 81 14.66 8.74 24.48
N ASN A 82 14.25 7.88 25.42
CA ASN A 82 13.78 8.31 26.74
C ASN A 82 14.58 7.61 27.87
N PRO A 83 15.33 8.36 28.70
CA PRO A 83 15.87 7.86 29.97
C PRO A 83 14.78 7.62 31.03
#